data_AF-A0A7C1DS98-F1
#
_entry.id   AF-A0A7C1DS98-F1
#
_cell.length_a   1.000
_cell.length_b   1.000
_cell.length_c   1.000
_cell.angle_alpha   90.00
_cell.angle_beta   90.00
_cell.angle_gamma   90.00
#
_symmetry.space_group_name_H-M   'P 1'
#
loop_
_entity.id
_entity.type
_entity.pdbx_description
1 polymer ?
#
loop_
_entity_poly.entity_id
_entity_poly.type
_entity_poly.pdbx_seq_one_letter_code
_entity_poly.pdbx_strand_id
1 'polypeptide(L)' 'QVIAGLVANEASHGYRFCPCRTITGNLEEDKPKICPCKWHVDEIERDGFCKCKLFYAPKKEG' A
#
# COMPACT_ATOMS: atom_id res chain seq x y z
N GLN A 1 -8.12 -8.94 -4.71
CA GLN A 1 -6.80 -9.00 -5.37
C GLN A 1 -6.14 -7.63 -5.30
N VAL A 2 -4.90 -7.49 -4.81
CA VAL A 2 -4.27 -6.18 -4.49
C VAL A 2 -3.97 -5.36 -5.74
N ILE A 3 -3.39 -5.96 -6.77
CA ILE A 3 -3.03 -5.27 -8.02
C ILE A 3 -4.27 -4.67 -8.69
N ALA A 4 -5.36 -5.43 -8.78
CA ALA A 4 -6.61 -4.92 -9.35
C ALA A 4 -7.16 -3.71 -8.56
N GLY A 5 -7.05 -3.72 -7.23
CA GLY A 5 -7.44 -2.60 -6.39
C GLY A 5 -6.58 -1.34 -6.61
N LEU A 6 -5.27 -1.51 -6.82
CA LEU A 6 -4.38 -0.39 -7.14
C LEU A 6 -4.73 0.25 -8.49
N VAL A 7 -5.02 -0.57 -9.51
CA VAL A 7 -5.43 -0.11 -10.84
C VAL A 7 -6.79 0.60 -10.78
N ALA A 8 -7.76 0.04 -10.05
CA ALA A 8 -9.08 0.66 -9.88
C ALA A 8 -8.99 2.02 -9.16
N ASN A 9 -8.12 2.13 -8.15
CA ASN A 9 -7.90 3.40 -7.44
C ASN A 9 -7.21 4.44 -8.33
N GLU A 10 -6.24 4.03 -9.16
CA GLU A 10 -5.62 4.93 -10.14
C GLU A 10 -6.64 5.45 -11.15
N ALA A 11 -7.49 4.57 -11.70
CA ALA A 11 -8.53 4.95 -12.63
C ALA A 11 -9.60 5.87 -12.02
N SER A 12 -9.96 5.67 -10.75
CA SER A 12 -11.06 6.40 -10.10
C SER A 12 -10.60 7.69 -9.41
N HIS A 13 -9.38 7.73 -8.89
CA HIS A 13 -8.89 8.81 -8.03
C HIS A 13 -7.59 9.47 -8.54
N GLY A 14 -7.01 8.97 -9.63
CA GLY A 14 -5.75 9.48 -10.19
C GLY A 14 -4.49 9.05 -9.42
N TYR A 15 -4.64 8.28 -8.34
CA TYR A 15 -3.52 7.77 -7.53
C TYR A 15 -3.72 6.31 -7.18
N ARG A 16 -2.62 5.57 -7.10
CA ARG A 16 -2.60 4.17 -6.65
C ARG A 16 -2.74 4.08 -5.13
N PHE A 17 -3.84 4.56 -4.56
CA PHE A 17 -4.12 4.38 -3.14
C PHE A 17 -4.11 2.90 -2.76
N CYS A 18 -3.48 2.57 -1.64
CA CYS A 18 -3.40 1.21 -1.13
C CYS A 18 -4.82 0.68 -0.86
N PRO A 19 -5.26 -0.42 -1.49
CA PRO A 19 -6.62 -0.93 -1.36
C PRO A 19 -6.94 -1.49 0.04
N CYS A 20 -5.94 -1.60 0.92
CA CYS A 20 -6.11 -2.04 2.30
C CYS A 20 -6.22 -0.87 3.30
N ARG A 21 -6.38 0.37 2.80
CA ARG A 21 -6.60 1.60 3.59
C ARG A 21 -7.86 2.29 3.09
N THR A 22 -8.66 2.80 4.01
CA THR A 22 -9.87 3.56 3.68
C THR A 22 -9.49 4.92 3.10
N ILE A 23 -10.00 5.23 1.91
CA ILE A 23 -9.89 6.54 1.26
C ILE A 23 -11.00 7.43 1.83
N THR A 24 -10.66 8.61 2.33
CA THR A 24 -11.64 9.53 2.93
C THR A 24 -12.16 10.56 1.94
N GLY A 25 -11.49 10.72 0.80
CA GLY A 25 -11.75 11.78 -0.18
C GLY A 25 -11.03 13.09 0.16
N ASN A 26 -10.40 13.17 1.33
CA ASN A 26 -9.51 14.26 1.69
C ASN A 26 -8.09 13.91 1.25
N LEU A 27 -7.61 14.62 0.23
CA LEU A 27 -6.30 14.36 -0.36
C LEU A 27 -5.15 14.44 0.66
N GLU A 28 -5.21 15.35 1.65
CA GLU A 28 -4.14 15.48 2.64
C GLU A 28 -4.05 14.25 3.56
N GLU A 29 -5.20 13.72 3.97
CA GLU A 29 -5.29 12.51 4.78
C GLU A 29 -5.01 11.23 3.97
N ASP A 30 -5.30 11.27 2.67
CA ASP A 30 -5.16 10.12 1.78
C ASP A 30 -3.75 10.01 1.17
N LYS A 31 -3.01 11.12 1.03
CA LYS A 31 -1.62 11.13 0.53
C LYS A 31 -0.72 10.03 1.13
N PRO A 32 -0.68 9.80 2.46
CA PRO A 32 0.13 8.73 3.05
C PRO A 32 -0.29 7.30 2.63
N LYS A 33 -1.48 7.14 2.04
CA LYS A 33 -2.04 5.85 1.61
C LYS A 33 -1.66 5.50 0.16
N ILE A 34 -1.08 6.42 -0.62
CA ILE A 34 -0.60 6.15 -1.99
C ILE A 34 0.46 5.06 -1.94
N CYS A 35 0.34 4.01 -2.76
CA CYS A 35 1.25 2.89 -2.80
C CYS A 35 2.59 3.27 -3.48
N PRO A 36 3.76 2.94 -2.89
CA PRO A 36 3.95 2.29 -1.59
C PRO A 36 3.58 3.24 -0.43
N CYS A 37 2.66 2.81 0.44
CA CYS A 37 2.10 3.67 1.49
C CYS A 37 3.11 3.93 2.60
N LYS A 38 2.95 5.04 3.33
CA LYS A 38 3.86 5.49 4.41
C LYS A 38 4.29 4.38 5.37
N TRP A 39 3.38 3.47 5.72
CA TRP A 39 3.63 2.39 6.69
C TRP A 39 4.34 1.17 6.12
N HIS A 40 4.55 1.08 4.80
CA HIS A 40 4.97 -0.18 4.19
C HIS A 40 6.33 -0.63 4.72
N VAL A 41 7.25 0.30 5.01
CA VAL A 41 8.57 -0.01 5.56
C VAL A 41 8.42 -0.55 6.98
N ASP A 42 7.76 0.20 7.87
CA ASP A 42 7.56 -0.20 9.27
C ASP A 42 6.85 -1.57 9.38
N GLU A 43 5.88 -1.84 8.49
CA GLU A 43 5.16 -3.12 8.45
C GLU A 43 6.05 -4.26 7.96
N ILE A 44 6.90 -4.02 6.96
CA ILE A 44 7.88 -5.03 6.51
C ILE A 44 8.91 -5.32 7.61
N GLU A 45 9.40 -4.29 8.29
CA GLU A 45 10.37 -4.45 9.38
C GLU A 45 9.77 -5.21 10.57
N ARG A 46 8.51 -4.92 10.93
CA ARG A 46 7.82 -5.56 12.05
C ARG A 46 7.31 -6.96 11.73
N ASP A 47 6.65 -7.13 10.59
CA ASP A 47 5.85 -8.32 10.28
C ASP A 47 6.48 -9.18 9.16
N GLY A 48 7.56 -8.72 8.54
CA GLY A 48 8.18 -9.37 7.37
C GLY A 48 7.44 -9.11 6.05
N PHE A 49 6.32 -8.40 6.07
CA PHE A 49 5.54 -8.01 4.90
C PHE A 49 4.68 -6.77 5.17
N CYS A 50 4.40 -5.97 4.15
CA CYS A 50 3.46 -4.86 4.29
C CYS A 50 2.03 -5.38 4.50
N LYS A 51 1.12 -4.59 5.09
CA LYS A 51 -0.25 -5.05 5.45
C LYS A 51 -1.02 -5.73 4.32
N CYS A 52 -0.87 -5.27 3.08
CA CYS A 52 -1.54 -5.83 1.91
C CYS A 52 -0.83 -7.06 1.31
N LYS A 53 0.30 -7.49 1.88
CA LYS A 53 1.13 -8.61 1.41
C LYS A 53 1.58 -8.47 -0.05
N LEU A 54 1.77 -7.22 -0.50
CA LEU A 54 2.34 -6.93 -1.82
C LEU A 54 3.88 -6.95 -1.79
N PHE A 55 4.45 -6.42 -0.71
CA PHE A 55 5.89 -6.37 -0.46
C PHE A 55 6.24 -7.25 0.74
N TYR A 56 7.39 -7.93 0.64
CA TYR A 56 7.96 -8.81 1.66
C TYR A 56 9.40 -8.40 1.94
N ALA A 57 9.86 -8.70 3.15
CA ALA A 57 11.28 -8.61 3.48
C ALA A 57 12.10 -9.48 2.51
N PRO A 58 13.32 -9.05 2.15
CA PRO A 58 14.19 -9.83 1.29
C PRO A 58 14.43 -11.21 1.90
N LYS A 59 14.36 -12.26 1.08
CA LYS A 59 14.82 -13.59 1.50
C LYS A 59 16.31 -13.50 1.77
N LYS A 60 16.73 -13.87 2.98
CA LYS A 60 18.13 -14.22 3.23
C LYS A 60 18.34 -15.63 2.70
N GLU A 61 18.95 -15.74 1.53
CA GLU A 61 19.51 -17.01 1.06
C GLU A 61 20.72 -17.31 1.96
N GLY A 62 20.72 -18.52 2.53
CA GLY A 62 21.82 -19.05 3.34
C GLY A 62 22.78 -19.86 2.49
#